data_AF-A0ABD7VAJ1-F1
#
_entry.id   AF-A0ABD7VAJ1-F1
#
_cell.length_a   1.000
_cell.length_b   1.000
_cell.length_c   1.000
_cell.angle_alpha   90.00
_cell.angle_beta   90.00
_cell.angle_gamma   90.00
#
_symmetry.space_group_name_H-M   'P 1'
#
loop_
_entity.id
_entity.type
_entity.pdbx_description
1 polymer ?
#
loop_
_entity_poly.entity_id
_entity_poly.type
_entity_poly.pdbx_seq_one_letter_code
_entity_poly.pdbx_strand_id
1 'polypeptide(L)'
;MALDALPGGHQSVLEALPEPLQACLNRAPRVVLIANNPAITAADFQALNIGVDDVVVSFNTCIKASLLDSRSVNVVVHGYNAQDAYFFGLPLGPDVQRLFDQAGERCFTMLVGCAAPMSPLTRVAMYWDRIPLPPLWNYPVDRPGGKRYVGPSTGFNTLVLFDWLRGHAGYTYQLMTLGFSNEAGKLWGGHAWDYERDWLQKSDVIVVPLQPRRWWQKLFRRK
;
A
#
# COMPACT_ATOMS: atom_id res chain seq x y z
N MET A 1 15.05 -7.32 -24.00
CA MET A 1 15.56 -5.99 -23.63
C MET A 1 16.26 -6.12 -22.29
N ALA A 2 17.39 -5.44 -22.09
CA ALA A 2 17.98 -5.35 -20.76
C ALA A 2 17.01 -4.57 -19.86
N LEU A 3 16.62 -5.19 -18.74
CA LEU A 3 15.60 -4.69 -17.82
C LEU A 3 16.00 -3.31 -17.23
N ASP A 4 17.30 -3.08 -17.06
CA ASP A 4 17.89 -1.84 -16.55
C ASP A 4 17.71 -0.64 -17.50
N ALA A 5 17.40 -0.87 -18.78
CA ALA A 5 17.19 0.18 -19.77
C ALA A 5 15.76 0.76 -19.77
N LEU A 6 14.83 0.16 -19.00
CA LEU A 6 13.47 0.68 -18.84
C LEU A 6 13.42 1.78 -17.75
N PRO A 7 12.46 2.73 -17.81
CA PRO A 7 12.27 3.72 -16.75
C PRO A 7 12.11 3.06 -15.37
N GLY A 8 12.91 3.50 -14.40
CA GLY A 8 12.99 2.89 -13.07
C GLY A 8 13.74 1.56 -13.00
N GLY A 9 14.24 1.00 -14.11
CA GLY A 9 14.90 -0.31 -14.13
C GLY A 9 16.27 -0.35 -13.46
N HIS A 10 16.94 0.79 -13.35
CA HIS A 10 18.22 0.94 -12.67
C HIS A 10 18.10 1.02 -11.13
N GLN A 11 16.88 1.13 -10.59
CA GLN A 11 16.68 1.30 -9.15
C GLN A 11 16.81 -0.04 -8.41
N SER A 12 17.47 -0.01 -7.27
CA SER A 12 17.52 -1.17 -6.37
C SER A 12 16.20 -1.33 -5.63
N VAL A 13 15.57 -2.49 -5.71
CA VAL A 13 14.29 -2.73 -5.03
C VAL A 13 14.46 -2.76 -3.51
N LEU A 14 15.51 -3.43 -3.03
CA LEU A 14 15.75 -3.61 -1.60
C LEU A 14 16.39 -2.37 -0.96
N GLU A 15 17.40 -1.79 -1.61
CA GLU A 15 18.15 -0.65 -1.05
C GLU A 15 17.32 0.66 -1.07
N ALA A 16 16.22 0.70 -1.81
CA ALA A 16 15.24 1.78 -1.74
C ALA A 16 14.48 1.83 -0.40
N LEU A 17 14.49 0.74 0.38
CA LEU A 17 13.92 0.72 1.72
C LEU A 17 14.95 1.23 2.75
N PRO A 18 14.59 2.18 3.63
CA PRO A 18 15.46 2.58 4.73
C PRO A 18 15.78 1.39 5.64
N GLU A 19 17.03 1.29 6.11
CA GLU A 19 17.47 0.21 7.01
C GLU A 19 16.55 0.00 8.23
N PRO A 20 16.03 1.04 8.91
CA PRO A 20 15.12 0.82 10.04
C PRO A 20 13.81 0.14 9.62
N LEU A 21 13.30 0.43 8.42
CA LEU A 21 12.12 -0.25 7.89
C LEU A 21 12.45 -1.70 7.50
N GLN A 22 13.60 -1.95 6.89
CA GLN A 22 14.06 -3.31 6.60
C GLN A 22 14.16 -4.15 7.88
N ALA A 23 14.70 -3.59 8.96
CA ALA A 23 14.80 -4.25 10.26
C ALA A 23 13.42 -4.54 10.87
N CYS A 24 12.47 -3.63 10.75
CA CYS A 24 11.08 -3.85 11.18
C CYS A 24 10.43 -5.00 10.38
N LEU A 25 10.55 -4.97 9.05
CA LEU A 25 9.99 -5.99 8.16
C LEU A 25 10.59 -7.38 8.40
N ASN A 26 11.88 -7.47 8.70
CA ASN A 26 12.56 -8.73 8.99
C ASN A 26 12.02 -9.42 10.26
N ARG A 27 11.62 -8.62 11.25
CA ARG A 27 11.08 -9.10 12.54
C ARG A 27 9.56 -9.22 12.56
N ALA A 28 8.89 -8.65 11.56
CA ALA A 28 7.44 -8.59 11.53
C ALA A 28 6.85 -10.01 11.44
N PRO A 29 5.87 -10.36 12.29
CA PRO A 29 5.11 -11.59 12.09
C PRO A 29 4.11 -11.42 10.93
N ARG A 30 3.57 -10.20 10.75
CA ARG A 30 2.62 -9.89 9.69
C ARG A 30 2.90 -8.51 9.08
N VAL A 31 2.65 -8.43 7.78
CA VAL A 31 2.50 -7.17 7.05
C VAL A 31 1.05 -7.08 6.60
N VAL A 32 0.32 -6.06 7.06
CA VAL A 32 -1.12 -5.91 6.83
C VAL A 32 -1.38 -4.66 6.00
N LEU A 33 -1.80 -4.85 4.75
CA LEU A 33 -2.18 -3.75 3.85
C LEU A 33 -3.66 -3.41 4.06
N ILE A 34 -3.92 -2.20 4.53
CA ILE A 34 -5.26 -1.71 4.83
C ILE A 34 -5.70 -0.75 3.72
N ALA A 35 -6.64 -1.20 2.90
CA ALA A 35 -7.20 -0.35 1.84
C ALA A 35 -7.93 0.86 2.44
N ASN A 36 -8.07 1.93 1.64
CA ASN A 36 -8.99 3.04 1.94
C ASN A 36 -10.47 2.62 1.74
N ASN A 37 -10.86 1.40 2.08
CA ASN A 37 -12.21 0.91 1.84
C ASN A 37 -13.18 1.49 2.91
N PRO A 38 -14.23 2.24 2.52
CA PRO A 38 -15.24 2.76 3.46
C PRO A 38 -16.04 1.69 4.19
N ALA A 39 -15.98 0.43 3.76
CA ALA A 39 -16.59 -0.71 4.43
C ALA A 39 -15.82 -1.11 5.70
N ILE A 40 -14.51 -0.86 5.77
CA ILE A 40 -13.69 -1.14 6.96
C ILE A 40 -14.14 -0.26 8.14
N THR A 41 -14.28 -0.89 9.30
CA THR A 41 -14.75 -0.36 10.58
C THR A 41 -13.77 -0.67 11.70
N ALA A 42 -13.99 -0.11 12.89
CA ALA A 42 -13.21 -0.44 14.08
C ALA A 42 -13.28 -1.92 14.48
N ALA A 43 -14.39 -2.62 14.17
CA ALA A 43 -14.51 -4.05 14.46
C ALA A 43 -13.52 -4.88 13.64
N ASP A 44 -13.20 -4.45 12.41
CA ASP A 44 -12.20 -5.11 11.58
C ASP A 44 -10.80 -4.99 12.18
N PHE A 45 -10.45 -3.81 12.71
CA PHE A 45 -9.18 -3.58 13.41
C PHE A 45 -9.07 -4.39 14.71
N GLN A 46 -10.16 -4.47 15.47
CA GLN A 46 -10.23 -5.30 16.67
C GLN A 46 -10.06 -6.78 16.34
N ALA A 47 -10.72 -7.27 15.28
CA ALA A 47 -10.62 -8.66 14.84
C ALA A 47 -9.22 -9.01 14.29
N LEU A 48 -8.56 -8.06 13.61
CA LEU A 48 -7.16 -8.22 13.17
C LEU A 48 -6.19 -8.38 14.35
N ASN A 49 -6.53 -7.79 15.51
CA ASN A 49 -5.70 -7.79 16.71
C ASN A 49 -4.25 -7.43 16.39
N ILE A 50 -4.06 -6.23 15.83
CA ILE A 50 -2.74 -5.73 15.40
C ILE A 50 -1.83 -5.62 16.63
N GLY A 51 -0.71 -6.34 16.58
CA GLY A 51 0.35 -6.34 17.57
C GLY A 51 1.40 -5.27 17.31
N VAL A 52 2.28 -5.07 18.29
CA VAL A 52 3.30 -4.02 18.26
C VAL A 52 4.35 -4.22 17.16
N ASP A 53 4.64 -5.47 16.79
CA ASP A 53 5.63 -5.79 15.76
C ASP A 53 5.01 -6.06 14.38
N ASP A 54 3.67 -5.98 14.27
CA ASP A 54 3.05 -5.98 12.94
C ASP A 54 3.38 -4.70 12.19
N VAL A 55 3.58 -4.83 10.89
CA VAL A 55 3.73 -3.71 9.97
C VAL A 55 2.39 -3.43 9.32
N VAL A 56 1.81 -2.28 9.62
CA VAL A 56 0.54 -1.82 9.10
C VAL A 56 0.77 -0.81 7.99
N VAL A 57 0.28 -1.15 6.80
CA VAL A 57 0.49 -0.37 5.59
C VAL A 57 -0.81 0.30 5.19
N SER A 58 -0.80 1.63 5.10
CA SER A 58 -1.97 2.44 4.71
C SER A 58 -1.63 3.35 3.54
N PHE A 59 -2.65 3.86 2.83
CA PHE A 59 -2.46 4.49 1.52
C PHE A 59 -2.98 5.92 1.46
N ASN A 60 -2.24 6.77 0.74
CA ASN A 60 -2.60 8.12 0.34
C ASN A 60 -3.09 8.96 1.53
N THR A 61 -4.36 9.39 1.51
CA THR A 61 -4.98 10.16 2.60
C THR A 61 -5.17 9.37 3.90
N CYS A 62 -4.95 8.05 3.88
CA CYS A 62 -5.07 7.14 5.02
C CYS A 62 -6.36 7.41 5.81
N ILE A 63 -7.52 7.16 5.20
CA ILE A 63 -8.82 7.47 5.81
C ILE A 63 -9.12 6.64 7.08
N LYS A 64 -8.22 5.71 7.43
CA LYS A 64 -8.28 4.84 8.61
C LYS A 64 -7.28 5.24 9.69
N ALA A 65 -6.59 6.37 9.55
CA ALA A 65 -5.54 6.80 10.47
C ALA A 65 -6.00 6.88 11.95
N SER A 66 -7.26 7.25 12.20
CA SER A 66 -7.83 7.28 13.55
C SER A 66 -8.02 5.89 14.20
N LEU A 67 -7.93 4.82 13.41
CA LEU A 67 -8.02 3.42 13.88
C LEU A 67 -6.64 2.76 14.03
N LEU A 68 -5.56 3.43 13.61
CA LEU A 68 -4.19 2.90 13.69
C LEU A 68 -3.60 3.08 15.09
N ASP A 69 -2.81 2.11 15.52
CA ASP A 69 -2.07 2.13 16.79
C ASP A 69 -0.62 2.58 16.54
N SER A 70 -0.19 3.64 17.23
CA SER A 70 1.16 4.19 17.12
C SER A 70 2.25 3.26 17.68
N ARG A 71 1.88 2.22 18.43
CA ARG A 71 2.82 1.21 18.94
C ARG A 71 3.20 0.18 17.87
N SER A 72 2.34 -0.04 16.88
CA SER A 72 2.64 -0.87 15.70
C SER A 72 3.62 -0.16 14.77
N VAL A 73 4.26 -0.90 13.85
CA VAL A 73 5.05 -0.27 12.80
C VAL A 73 4.09 0.22 11.71
N ASN A 74 4.09 1.51 11.42
CA ASN A 74 3.18 2.10 10.44
C ASN A 74 3.94 2.54 9.19
N VAL A 75 3.44 2.18 8.02
CA VAL A 75 3.97 2.63 6.72
C VAL A 75 2.85 3.32 5.96
N VAL A 76 2.98 4.62 5.73
CA VAL A 76 2.02 5.39 4.93
C VAL A 76 2.57 5.56 3.52
N VAL A 77 1.86 4.99 2.55
CA VAL A 77 2.29 4.96 1.16
C VAL A 77 1.55 6.00 0.34
N HIS A 78 2.28 6.84 -0.37
CA HIS A 78 1.71 7.86 -1.25
C HIS A 78 2.04 7.56 -2.70
N GLY A 79 0.99 7.45 -3.52
CA GLY A 79 1.14 7.39 -4.97
C GLY A 79 1.41 8.78 -5.55
N TYR A 80 2.25 8.85 -6.58
CA TYR A 80 2.52 10.08 -7.31
C TYR A 80 1.48 10.31 -8.41
N ASN A 81 0.96 11.53 -8.49
CA ASN A 81 0.24 12.04 -9.65
C ASN A 81 1.22 12.78 -10.55
N ALA A 82 1.63 12.14 -11.65
CA ALA A 82 2.59 12.71 -12.59
C ALA A 82 2.06 13.93 -13.36
N GLN A 83 0.74 14.04 -13.57
CA GLN A 83 0.16 15.15 -14.33
C GLN A 83 0.26 16.47 -13.55
N ASP A 84 -0.01 16.40 -12.25
CA ASP A 84 -0.09 17.57 -11.37
C ASP A 84 1.10 17.66 -10.39
N ALA A 85 2.07 16.76 -10.54
CA ALA A 85 3.32 16.69 -9.79
C ALA A 85 3.16 16.69 -8.25
N TYR A 86 2.21 15.94 -7.70
CA TYR A 86 2.00 15.80 -6.26
C TYR A 86 1.84 14.35 -5.80
N PHE A 87 2.01 14.11 -4.50
CA PHE A 87 1.73 12.83 -3.86
C PHE A 87 0.36 12.83 -3.20
N PHE A 88 -0.47 11.83 -3.48
CA PHE A 88 -1.80 11.75 -2.88
C PHE A 88 -1.71 11.64 -1.35
N GLY A 89 -2.44 12.48 -0.63
CA GLY A 89 -2.42 12.51 0.83
C GLY A 89 -1.26 13.27 1.46
N LEU A 90 -0.46 13.97 0.64
CA LEU A 90 0.45 15.01 1.12
C LEU A 90 -0.13 16.41 0.79
N PRO A 91 -0.02 17.41 1.70
CA PRO A 91 0.50 17.30 3.06
C PRO A 91 -0.37 16.40 3.95
N LEU A 92 0.21 15.87 5.03
CA LEU A 92 -0.46 14.92 5.92
C LEU A 92 -1.68 15.56 6.60
N GLY A 93 -2.78 14.81 6.63
CA GLY A 93 -3.94 15.17 7.46
C GLY A 93 -3.63 15.00 8.96
N PRO A 94 -4.44 15.60 9.85
CA PRO A 94 -4.17 15.66 11.28
C PRO A 94 -4.04 14.28 11.94
N ASP A 95 -4.87 13.31 11.55
CA ASP A 95 -4.81 11.96 12.11
C ASP A 95 -3.53 11.21 11.72
N VAL A 96 -3.04 11.44 10.50
CA VAL A 96 -1.78 10.84 10.04
C VAL A 96 -0.60 11.55 10.68
N GLN A 97 -0.64 12.88 10.77
CA GLN A 97 0.38 13.65 11.47
C GLN A 97 0.52 13.20 12.92
N ARG A 98 -0.61 13.04 13.63
CA ARG A 98 -0.64 12.50 14.99
C ARG A 98 0.04 11.13 15.10
N LEU A 99 -0.15 10.26 14.10
CA LEU A 99 0.50 8.95 14.08
C LEU A 99 2.03 9.08 14.00
N PHE A 100 2.54 9.96 13.14
CA PHE A 100 3.98 10.25 13.05
C PHE A 100 4.52 10.85 14.36
N ASP A 101 3.80 11.79 14.96
CA ASP A 101 4.21 12.45 16.20
C ASP A 101 4.28 11.45 17.38
N GLN A 102 3.42 10.43 17.38
CA GLN A 102 3.31 9.45 18.48
C GLN A 102 4.15 8.19 18.29
N ALA A 103 4.33 7.72 17.05
CA ALA A 103 5.00 6.46 16.75
C ALA A 103 6.54 6.60 16.69
N GLY A 104 7.07 7.83 16.64
CA GLY A 104 8.50 8.11 16.61
C GLY A 104 9.21 7.39 15.45
N GLU A 105 10.20 6.55 15.77
CA GLU A 105 10.98 5.81 14.77
C GLU A 105 10.24 4.60 14.16
N ARG A 106 8.97 4.35 14.53
CA ARG A 106 8.16 3.25 14.01
C ARG A 106 7.14 3.68 12.94
N CYS A 107 7.19 4.94 12.49
CA CYS A 107 6.35 5.42 11.40
C CYS A 107 7.20 5.84 10.19
N PHE A 108 6.87 5.27 9.04
CA PHE A 108 7.60 5.41 7.80
C PHE A 108 6.71 5.94 6.70
N THR A 109 7.33 6.62 5.75
CA THR A 109 6.67 7.03 4.50
C THR A 109 7.22 6.18 3.36
N MET A 110 6.37 5.77 2.44
CA MET A 110 6.80 5.20 1.17
C MET A 110 6.21 5.99 0.00
N LEU A 111 7.06 6.44 -0.90
CA LEU A 111 6.68 7.19 -2.10
C LEU A 111 6.83 6.27 -3.30
N VAL A 112 5.75 6.10 -4.07
CA VAL A 112 5.74 5.22 -5.25
C VAL A 112 5.34 6.01 -6.49
N GLY A 113 5.99 5.72 -7.61
CA GLY A 113 5.71 6.41 -8.87
C GLY A 113 6.44 7.74 -9.02
N CYS A 114 7.46 8.02 -8.20
CA CYS A 114 8.11 9.31 -8.26
C CYS A 114 8.79 9.51 -9.62
N ALA A 115 8.43 10.58 -10.33
CA ALA A 115 9.04 10.94 -11.61
C ALA A 115 9.91 12.22 -11.52
N ALA A 116 10.09 12.78 -10.32
CA ALA A 116 10.79 14.03 -10.10
C ALA A 116 11.98 13.83 -9.16
N PRO A 117 13.18 14.37 -9.45
CA PRO A 117 14.33 14.30 -8.56
C PRO A 117 13.98 14.77 -7.13
N MET A 118 14.31 13.98 -6.12
CA MET A 118 14.07 14.27 -4.71
C MET A 118 15.29 13.86 -3.88
N SER A 119 15.58 14.64 -2.85
CA SER A 119 16.61 14.28 -1.88
C SER A 119 16.15 13.10 -1.02
N PRO A 120 17.06 12.18 -0.66
CA PRO A 120 16.74 11.12 0.28
C PRO A 120 16.36 11.74 1.64
N LEU A 121 15.33 11.17 2.27
CA LEU A 121 14.87 11.55 3.60
C LEU A 121 14.94 10.33 4.53
N THR A 122 15.27 10.56 5.79
CA THR A 122 15.24 9.50 6.80
C THR A 122 13.82 8.96 6.93
N ARG A 123 13.68 7.62 7.05
CA ARG A 123 12.39 6.91 7.15
C ARG A 123 11.46 7.09 5.93
N VAL A 124 12.00 7.54 4.79
CA VAL A 124 11.26 7.59 3.52
C VAL A 124 11.83 6.56 2.57
N ALA A 125 11.03 5.54 2.23
CA ALA A 125 11.30 4.69 1.09
C ALA A 125 10.83 5.39 -0.18
N MET A 126 11.63 5.34 -1.25
CA MET A 126 11.32 6.02 -2.50
C MET A 126 11.54 5.11 -3.69
N TYR A 127 10.47 4.89 -4.44
CA TYR A 127 10.48 4.15 -5.69
C TYR A 127 10.14 5.06 -6.87
N TRP A 128 11.06 5.08 -7.82
CA TRP A 128 11.03 5.86 -9.04
C TRP A 128 10.20 5.17 -10.12
N ASP A 129 9.41 5.93 -10.86
CA ASP A 129 8.57 5.43 -11.95
C ASP A 129 7.88 4.11 -11.57
N ARG A 130 8.32 3.01 -12.17
CA ARG A 130 7.79 1.68 -11.94
C ARG A 130 8.84 0.83 -11.25
N ILE A 131 8.50 0.31 -10.07
CA ILE A 131 9.34 -0.64 -9.33
C ILE A 131 9.65 -1.82 -10.29
N PRO A 132 10.92 -2.24 -10.42
CA PRO A 132 11.35 -3.22 -11.42
C PRO A 132 10.99 -4.66 -11.05
N LEU A 133 9.69 -4.90 -10.84
CA LEU A 133 9.11 -6.19 -10.49
C LEU A 133 8.20 -6.69 -11.62
N PRO A 134 8.25 -7.99 -11.98
CA PRO A 134 7.53 -8.51 -13.15
C PRO A 134 6.04 -8.18 -13.19
N PRO A 135 5.26 -8.27 -12.09
CA PRO A 135 3.83 -7.93 -12.14
C PRO A 135 3.55 -6.45 -12.46
N LEU A 136 4.49 -5.56 -12.11
CA LEU A 136 4.36 -4.13 -12.38
C LEU A 136 4.83 -3.81 -13.79
N TRP A 137 5.93 -4.40 -14.25
CA TRP A 137 6.42 -4.25 -15.62
C TRP A 137 5.45 -4.79 -16.67
N ASN A 138 4.82 -5.93 -16.40
CA ASN A 138 3.82 -6.53 -17.27
C ASN A 138 2.41 -5.97 -17.05
N TYR A 139 2.27 -4.86 -16.31
CA TYR A 139 0.97 -4.23 -16.07
C TYR A 139 0.33 -3.74 -17.38
N PRO A 140 -0.95 -4.05 -17.65
CA PRO A 140 -1.63 -3.65 -18.87
C PRO A 140 -1.59 -2.13 -19.10
N VAL A 141 -1.21 -1.72 -20.30
CA VAL A 141 -1.14 -0.30 -20.67
C VAL A 141 -2.48 0.21 -21.18
N ASP A 142 -3.13 -0.57 -22.06
CA ASP A 142 -4.35 -0.17 -22.74
C ASP A 142 -5.57 -0.98 -22.29
N ARG A 143 -6.72 -0.30 -22.19
CA ARG A 143 -8.03 -0.92 -21.95
C ARG A 143 -8.53 -1.63 -23.22
N PRO A 144 -9.48 -2.57 -23.09
CA PRO A 144 -10.33 -2.98 -24.21
C PRO A 144 -11.04 -1.74 -24.77
N GLY A 145 -10.57 -1.22 -25.91
CA GLY A 145 -11.02 0.06 -26.49
C GLY A 145 -9.93 1.13 -26.65
N GLY A 146 -8.67 0.84 -26.31
CA GLY A 146 -7.51 1.66 -26.68
C GLY A 146 -7.22 2.87 -25.77
N LYS A 147 -8.08 3.15 -24.78
CA LYS A 147 -7.76 4.16 -23.75
C LYS A 147 -6.75 3.60 -22.74
N ARG A 148 -5.73 4.37 -22.40
CA ARG A 148 -4.71 3.95 -21.41
C ARG A 148 -5.29 3.80 -20.00
N TYR A 149 -4.75 2.85 -19.25
CA TYR A 149 -4.84 2.83 -17.79
C TYR A 149 -3.96 3.93 -17.20
N VAL A 150 -4.29 4.39 -16.00
CA VAL A 150 -3.49 5.39 -15.26
C VAL A 150 -2.27 4.75 -14.56
N GLY A 151 -2.02 3.46 -14.81
CA GLY A 151 -0.97 2.66 -14.18
C GLY A 151 -1.48 1.83 -12.99
N PRO A 152 -0.57 1.09 -12.33
CA PRO A 152 -0.90 0.31 -11.13
C PRO A 152 -1.37 1.20 -9.99
N SER A 153 -2.35 0.72 -9.22
CA SER A 153 -2.79 1.42 -8.01
C SER A 153 -1.67 1.52 -6.97
N THR A 154 -1.71 2.53 -6.08
CA THR A 154 -0.75 2.62 -4.95
C THR A 154 -0.75 1.33 -4.14
N GLY A 155 -1.94 0.76 -3.91
CA GLY A 155 -2.10 -0.52 -3.22
C GLY A 155 -1.40 -1.67 -3.92
N PHE A 156 -1.54 -1.78 -5.24
CA PHE A 156 -0.93 -2.86 -6.02
C PHE A 156 0.60 -2.75 -6.12
N ASN A 157 1.16 -1.55 -6.30
CA ASN A 157 2.61 -1.34 -6.25
C ASN A 157 3.19 -1.89 -4.94
N THR A 158 2.58 -1.51 -3.82
CA THR A 158 3.01 -1.92 -2.49
C THR A 158 2.80 -3.40 -2.22
N LEU A 159 1.68 -3.95 -2.67
CA LEU A 159 1.37 -5.36 -2.52
C LEU A 159 2.41 -6.23 -3.23
N VAL A 160 2.74 -5.91 -4.48
CA VAL A 160 3.77 -6.63 -5.25
C VAL A 160 5.15 -6.48 -4.62
N LEU A 161 5.49 -5.31 -4.09
CA LEU A 161 6.76 -5.09 -3.40
C LEU A 161 6.90 -5.98 -2.15
N PHE A 162 5.92 -5.96 -1.24
CA PHE A 162 5.98 -6.77 -0.03
C PHE A 162 5.87 -8.28 -0.34
N ASP A 163 5.14 -8.64 -1.40
CA ASP A 163 5.10 -10.02 -1.88
C ASP A 163 6.44 -10.52 -2.42
N TRP A 164 7.20 -9.65 -3.10
CA TRP A 164 8.55 -9.97 -3.56
C TRP A 164 9.54 -10.06 -2.39
N LEU A 165 9.43 -9.17 -1.40
CA LEU A 165 10.33 -9.13 -0.25
C LEU A 165 10.27 -10.41 0.60
N ARG A 166 9.09 -11.00 0.83
CA ARG A 166 8.95 -12.28 1.56
C ARG A 166 9.59 -13.48 0.84
N GLY A 167 9.99 -13.34 -0.43
CA GLY A 167 10.82 -14.32 -1.14
C GLY A 167 12.32 -14.21 -0.84
N HIS A 168 12.75 -13.20 -0.08
CA HIS A 168 14.16 -12.93 0.25
C HIS A 168 14.50 -13.39 1.67
N ALA A 169 15.76 -13.77 1.86
CA ALA A 169 16.26 -14.24 3.15
C ALA A 169 16.00 -13.19 4.26
N GLY A 170 15.41 -13.64 5.37
CA GLY A 170 15.11 -12.81 6.54
C GLY A 170 13.71 -12.20 6.56
N TYR A 171 12.95 -12.22 5.47
CA TYR A 171 11.56 -11.76 5.47
C TYR A 171 10.61 -12.95 5.53
N THR A 172 10.02 -13.19 6.71
CA THR A 172 9.19 -14.39 6.97
C THR A 172 7.76 -14.06 7.36
N TYR A 173 7.36 -12.80 7.25
CA TYR A 173 6.03 -12.35 7.62
C TYR A 173 4.94 -12.98 6.75
N GLN A 174 3.76 -13.10 7.33
CA GLN A 174 2.53 -13.30 6.56
C GLN A 174 2.12 -11.98 5.91
N LEU A 175 1.84 -12.00 4.61
CA LEU A 175 1.30 -10.85 3.90
C LEU A 175 -0.22 -10.93 3.88
N MET A 176 -0.87 -9.89 4.39
CA MET A 176 -2.32 -9.82 4.53
C MET A 176 -2.89 -8.58 3.90
N THR A 177 -4.14 -8.65 3.42
CA THR A 177 -4.88 -7.50 2.91
C THR A 177 -6.23 -7.37 3.62
N LEU A 178 -6.60 -6.14 3.98
CA LEU A 178 -7.92 -5.80 4.52
C LEU A 178 -8.61 -4.82 3.57
N GLY A 179 -9.81 -5.19 3.10
CA GLY A 179 -10.65 -4.32 2.29
C GLY A 179 -10.20 -4.12 0.84
N PHE A 180 -9.32 -4.97 0.32
CA PHE A 180 -9.00 -5.12 -1.12
C PHE A 180 -10.15 -5.84 -1.85
N SER A 181 -11.39 -5.42 -1.58
CA SER A 181 -12.63 -6.01 -2.08
C SER A 181 -13.47 -4.94 -2.81
N ASN A 182 -14.52 -5.37 -3.50
CA ASN A 182 -15.48 -4.45 -4.13
C ASN A 182 -16.54 -3.93 -3.14
N GLU A 183 -16.46 -4.30 -1.86
CA GLU A 183 -17.43 -3.90 -0.85
C GLU A 183 -17.31 -2.38 -0.65
N ALA A 184 -18.42 -1.65 -0.83
CA ALA A 184 -18.50 -0.18 -0.88
C ALA A 184 -18.00 0.52 -2.17
N GLY A 185 -17.73 -0.23 -3.24
CA GLY A 185 -17.41 0.34 -4.56
C GLY A 185 -15.95 0.78 -4.71
N LYS A 186 -15.63 1.36 -5.86
CA LYS A 186 -14.26 1.82 -6.19
C LYS A 186 -14.16 3.31 -5.86
N LEU A 187 -13.21 3.69 -4.99
CA LEU A 187 -12.90 5.10 -4.75
C LEU A 187 -12.20 5.76 -5.93
N TRP A 188 -11.48 4.98 -6.74
CA TRP A 188 -10.68 5.48 -7.85
C TRP A 188 -10.85 4.60 -9.10
N GLY A 189 -11.02 5.25 -10.25
CA GLY A 189 -11.17 4.59 -11.54
C GLY A 189 -9.88 4.59 -12.34
N GLY A 190 -9.82 3.79 -13.40
CA GLY A 190 -8.76 3.89 -14.40
C GLY A 190 -7.52 3.02 -14.19
N HIS A 191 -7.50 2.20 -13.15
CA HIS A 191 -6.56 1.08 -12.99
C HIS A 191 -7.07 -0.18 -13.68
N ALA A 192 -6.16 -1.09 -14.05
CA ALA A 192 -6.45 -2.42 -14.56
C ALA A 192 -6.90 -3.36 -13.42
N TRP A 193 -8.05 -3.04 -12.83
CA TRP A 193 -8.55 -3.74 -11.64
C TRP A 193 -8.71 -5.25 -11.83
N ASP A 194 -9.05 -5.71 -13.04
CA ASP A 194 -9.16 -7.15 -13.31
C ASP A 194 -7.80 -7.84 -13.22
N TYR A 195 -6.74 -7.19 -13.73
CA TYR A 195 -5.37 -7.67 -13.61
C TYR A 195 -4.89 -7.68 -12.15
N GLU A 196 -5.08 -6.58 -11.41
CA GLU A 196 -4.65 -6.51 -10.00
C GLU A 196 -5.34 -7.56 -9.13
N ARG A 197 -6.63 -7.83 -9.39
CA ARG A 197 -7.41 -8.82 -8.66
C ARG A 197 -7.08 -10.25 -9.06
N ASP A 198 -6.91 -10.51 -10.34
CA ASP A 198 -6.47 -11.84 -10.83
C ASP A 198 -5.10 -12.19 -10.25
N TRP A 199 -4.18 -11.22 -10.19
CA TRP A 199 -2.88 -11.41 -9.54
C TRP A 199 -3.04 -11.74 -8.05
N LEU A 200 -3.85 -10.97 -7.31
CA LEU A 200 -4.09 -11.21 -5.87
C LEU A 200 -4.80 -12.56 -5.61
N GLN A 201 -5.68 -13.00 -6.51
CA GLN A 201 -6.34 -14.31 -6.40
C GLN A 201 -5.39 -15.49 -6.63
N LYS A 202 -4.32 -15.27 -7.41
CA LYS A 202 -3.31 -16.27 -7.73
C LYS A 202 -2.12 -16.28 -6.78
N SER A 203 -2.01 -15.27 -5.91
CA SER A 203 -1.00 -15.25 -4.85
C SER A 203 -1.48 -16.01 -3.61
N ASP A 204 -0.55 -16.31 -2.71
CA ASP A 204 -0.78 -16.88 -1.37
C ASP A 204 -0.94 -15.77 -0.31
N VAL A 205 -1.24 -14.54 -0.74
CA VAL A 205 -1.57 -13.41 0.15
C VAL A 205 -2.89 -13.68 0.86
N ILE A 206 -2.91 -13.47 2.18
CA ILE A 206 -4.09 -13.72 3.00
C ILE A 206 -5.08 -12.55 2.84
N VAL A 207 -6.21 -12.80 2.18
CA VAL A 207 -7.31 -11.83 2.10
C VAL A 207 -8.16 -11.93 3.36
N VAL A 208 -8.11 -10.90 4.21
CA VAL A 208 -8.88 -10.85 5.45
C VAL A 208 -10.30 -10.38 5.14
N PRO A 209 -11.33 -11.20 5.44
CA PRO A 209 -12.71 -10.81 5.21
C PRO A 209 -13.12 -9.69 6.17
N LEU A 210 -13.95 -8.76 5.69
CA LEU A 210 -14.53 -7.74 6.55
C LEU A 210 -15.54 -8.35 7.52
N GLN A 211 -15.61 -7.77 8.71
CA GLN A 211 -16.57 -8.15 9.73
C GLN A 211 -17.99 -7.92 9.24
N PRO A 212 -18.90 -8.88 9.48
CA PRO A 212 -20.27 -8.78 8.99
C PRO A 212 -20.98 -7.59 9.62
N ARG A 213 -21.52 -6.72 8.76
CA ARG A 213 -22.34 -5.59 9.21
C ARG A 213 -23.73 -6.06 9.57
N ARG A 214 -24.22 -5.62 10.73
CA ARG A 214 -25.60 -5.86 11.13
C ARG A 214 -26.55 -5.19 10.13
N TRP A 215 -27.68 -5.83 9.85
CA TRP A 215 -28.64 -5.42 8.82
C TRP A 215 -29.12 -3.96 8.96
N TRP A 216 -29.29 -3.46 10.19
CA TRP A 216 -29.69 -2.08 10.47
C TRP A 216 -28.60 -1.05 10.11
N GLN A 217 -27.32 -1.38 10.25
CA GLN A 217 -26.22 -0.48 9.84
C GLN A 217 -26.17 -0.28 8.32
N LYS A 218 -26.71 -1.22 7.53
CA LYS A 218 -26.86 -1.07 6.07
C LYS A 218 -27.99 -0.11 5.70
N LEU A 219 -29.05 -0.04 6.50
CA LEU A 219 -30.22 0.81 6.26
C LEU A 219 -29.93 2.30 6.49
N PHE A 220 -29.12 2.65 7.51
CA PHE A 220 -28.83 4.05 7.86
C PHE A 220 -27.70 4.70 7.04
N ARG A 221 -27.07 3.97 6.11
CA ARG A 221 -25.93 4.47 5.30
C ARG A 221 -26.32 4.99 3.91
N ARG A 222 -27.61 5.07 3.59
CA ARG A 222 -28.10 5.86 2.44
C ARG A 222 -28.17 7.34 2.83
N LYS A 223 -27.02 8.03 2.83
CA LYS A 223 -26.93 9.48 2.64
C LYS A 223 -25.64 9.78 1.90
#